data_AF-A0A349WEL5-F1
#
_entry.id   AF-A0A349WEL5-F1
#
_cell.length_a   1.000
_cell.length_b   1.000
_cell.length_c   1.000
_cell.angle_alpha   90.00
_cell.angle_beta   90.00
_cell.angle_gamma   90.00
#
_symmetry.space_group_name_H-M   'P 1'
#
loop_
_entity.id
_entity.type
_entity.pdbx_description
1 polymer ?
#
loop_
_entity_poly.entity_id
_entity_poly.type
_entity_poly.pdbx_seq_one_letter_code
_entity_poly.pdbx_strand_id
1 'polypeptide(L)'
;MNQNYFGVVFQRVENISNVIMPFAIVTAHNPMDMCLDELENNERNEKLRKDLFLSDFIHREIIGSSEDHSHQELSFVVKCNLKQAIQMGNKFEQRAIFWVEDNKLEIVDCKTLKRYDLGSFKKRLQNQDT
;
A
#
# COMPACT_ATOMS: atom_id res chain seq x y z
N MET A 1 11.65 6.04 -10.39
CA MET A 1 10.47 5.34 -9.84
C MET A 1 10.28 4.08 -10.67
N ASN A 2 9.96 2.95 -10.05
CA ASN A 2 9.65 1.71 -10.77
C ASN A 2 8.34 1.92 -11.56
N GLN A 3 8.32 1.51 -12.84
CA GLN A 3 7.17 1.73 -13.72
C GLN A 3 5.96 0.88 -13.33
N ASN A 4 6.19 -0.27 -12.68
CA ASN A 4 5.12 -1.18 -12.26
C ASN A 4 4.11 -0.53 -11.30
N TYR A 5 4.53 0.47 -10.52
CA TYR A 5 3.64 1.19 -9.61
C TYR A 5 2.51 1.94 -10.33
N PHE A 6 2.71 2.37 -11.58
CA PHE A 6 1.74 3.19 -12.31
C PHE A 6 0.55 2.39 -12.84
N GLY A 7 0.67 1.08 -12.94
CA GLY A 7 -0.39 0.14 -13.34
C GLY A 7 -1.05 -0.57 -12.16
N VAL A 8 -0.80 -0.14 -10.91
CA VAL A 8 -1.38 -0.82 -9.76
C VAL A 8 -2.87 -0.54 -9.66
N VAL A 9 -3.63 -1.62 -9.44
CA VAL A 9 -5.04 -1.63 -9.05
C VAL A 9 -5.16 -2.25 -7.65
N PHE A 10 -6.28 -1.98 -6.98
CA PHE A 10 -6.52 -2.43 -5.62
C PHE A 10 -7.76 -3.29 -5.53
N GLN A 11 -7.63 -4.45 -4.89
CA GLN A 11 -8.74 -5.35 -4.61
C GLN A 11 -9.04 -5.33 -3.11
N ARG A 12 -10.32 -5.20 -2.76
CA ARG A 12 -10.76 -5.17 -1.36
C ARG A 12 -10.67 -6.58 -0.76
N VAL A 13 -9.92 -6.72 0.33
CA VAL A 13 -9.99 -7.90 1.21
C VAL A 13 -10.99 -7.64 2.32
N GLU A 14 -10.92 -6.44 2.90
CA GLU A 14 -11.87 -5.98 3.92
C GLU A 14 -12.67 -4.76 3.45
N ASN A 15 -13.76 -4.47 4.15
CA ASN A 15 -14.51 -3.25 3.91
C ASN A 15 -13.70 -2.02 4.35
N ILE A 16 -13.15 -1.31 3.37
CA ILE A 16 -12.36 -0.08 3.56
C ILE A 16 -13.21 1.19 3.66
N SER A 17 -14.54 1.11 3.56
CA SER A 17 -15.44 2.27 3.60
C SER A 17 -15.38 3.02 4.93
N ASN A 18 -14.97 2.33 6.00
CA ASN A 18 -14.81 2.90 7.33
C ASN A 18 -13.42 3.52 7.55
N VAL A 19 -12.50 3.45 6.57
CA VAL A 19 -11.23 4.16 6.66
C VAL A 19 -11.47 5.63 6.32
N ILE A 20 -11.38 6.48 7.33
CA ILE A 20 -11.52 7.93 7.18
C ILE A 20 -10.32 8.47 6.39
N MET A 21 -10.54 9.25 5.34
CA MET A 21 -9.45 9.94 4.60
C MET A 21 -8.71 10.96 5.49
N PRO A 22 -7.43 11.27 5.24
CA PRO A 22 -6.53 10.57 4.33
C PRO A 22 -6.00 9.26 4.93
N PHE A 23 -5.44 8.40 4.07
CA PHE A 23 -4.78 7.15 4.46
C PHE A 23 -3.61 6.81 3.51
N ALA A 24 -2.76 5.89 3.95
CA ALA A 24 -1.72 5.28 3.12
C ALA A 24 -2.07 3.83 2.77
N ILE A 25 -1.51 3.32 1.68
CA ILE A 25 -1.45 1.88 1.39
C ILE A 25 0.02 1.47 1.45
N VAL A 26 0.33 0.53 2.33
CA VAL A 26 1.70 0.09 2.63
C VAL A 26 1.75 -1.43 2.60
N THR A 27 2.79 -1.99 1.98
CA THR A 27 3.16 -3.41 2.06
C THR A 27 4.59 -3.53 2.61
N ALA A 28 4.95 -4.71 3.09
CA ALA A 28 6.34 -5.04 3.38
C ALA A 28 6.98 -5.97 2.33
N HIS A 29 6.23 -6.30 1.27
CA HIS A 29 6.71 -7.12 0.16
C HIS A 29 7.79 -6.39 -0.65
N ASN A 30 8.65 -7.18 -1.27
CA ASN A 30 9.63 -6.77 -2.27
C ASN A 30 10.41 -5.48 -1.92
N PRO A 31 11.10 -5.45 -0.76
CA PRO A 31 11.78 -4.25 -0.27
C PRO A 31 12.75 -3.69 -1.31
N MET A 32 12.69 -2.38 -1.53
CA MET A 32 13.50 -1.65 -2.52
C MET A 32 13.43 -2.24 -3.93
N ASP A 33 12.27 -2.81 -4.31
CA ASP A 33 12.01 -3.57 -5.56
C ASP A 33 12.77 -4.90 -5.69
N MET A 34 13.32 -5.43 -4.61
CA MET A 34 13.94 -6.76 -4.64
C MET A 34 12.85 -7.82 -4.65
N CYS A 35 12.78 -8.62 -5.72
CA CYS A 35 11.87 -9.77 -5.78
C CYS A 35 12.33 -10.83 -4.78
N LEU A 36 11.57 -10.99 -3.70
CA LEU A 36 11.77 -12.05 -2.70
C LEU A 36 10.81 -13.22 -2.98
N ASP A 37 11.09 -14.37 -2.37
CA ASP A 37 10.14 -15.47 -2.40
C ASP A 37 8.90 -15.18 -1.53
N GLU A 38 7.87 -16.00 -1.69
CA GLU A 38 6.60 -15.82 -1.02
C GLU A 38 6.71 -15.96 0.51
N LEU A 39 7.56 -16.87 1.00
CA LEU A 39 7.74 -17.10 2.42
C LEU A 39 8.36 -15.86 3.10
N GLU A 40 9.44 -15.33 2.52
CA GLU A 40 10.10 -14.11 3.03
C GLU A 40 9.17 -12.90 2.98
N ASN A 41 8.44 -12.71 1.87
CA ASN A 41 7.46 -11.65 1.72
C ASN A 41 6.36 -11.74 2.79
N ASN A 42 5.81 -12.93 3.02
CA ASN A 42 4.80 -13.18 4.04
C ASN A 42 5.32 -12.91 5.46
N GLU A 43 6.53 -13.36 5.79
CA GLU A 43 7.15 -13.08 7.10
C GLU A 43 7.35 -11.58 7.34
N ARG A 44 7.77 -10.83 6.32
CA ARG A 44 7.91 -9.38 6.39
C ARG A 44 6.55 -8.70 6.58
N ASN A 45 5.53 -9.13 5.84
CA ASN A 45 4.20 -8.54 5.92
C ASN A 45 3.51 -8.84 7.27
N GLU A 46 3.76 -10.01 7.84
CA GLU A 46 3.34 -10.36 9.20
C GLU A 46 3.97 -9.47 10.27
N LYS A 47 5.23 -9.04 10.08
CA LYS A 47 5.87 -8.06 10.97
C LYS A 47 5.18 -6.69 10.85
N LEU A 48 4.83 -6.25 9.64
CA LEU A 48 4.06 -5.02 9.43
C LEU A 48 2.68 -5.11 10.10
N ARG A 49 1.97 -6.21 9.93
CA ARG A 49 0.67 -6.45 10.59
C ARG A 49 0.77 -6.34 12.11
N LYS A 50 1.77 -6.98 12.71
CA LYS A 50 2.04 -6.91 14.16
C LYS A 50 2.36 -5.49 14.62
N ASP A 51 3.19 -4.76 13.88
CA ASP A 51 3.52 -3.36 14.19
C ASP A 51 2.30 -2.45 14.15
N LEU A 52 1.43 -2.62 13.14
CA LEU A 52 0.18 -1.86 13.02
C LEU A 52 -0.76 -2.14 14.18
N PHE A 53 -0.89 -3.41 14.58
CA PHE A 53 -1.69 -3.83 15.72
C PHE A 53 -1.19 -3.23 17.05
N LEU A 54 0.13 -3.17 17.26
CA LEU A 54 0.73 -2.60 18.47
C LEU A 54 0.74 -1.07 18.51
N SER A 55 0.53 -0.40 17.37
CA SER A 55 0.60 1.07 17.23
C SER A 55 -0.77 1.77 17.31
N ASP A 56 -1.85 1.04 17.62
CA ASP A 56 -3.24 1.51 17.64
C ASP A 56 -3.72 2.19 16.34
N PHE A 57 -3.05 1.94 15.21
CA PHE A 57 -3.50 2.46 13.92
C PHE A 57 -4.76 1.73 13.47
N ILE A 58 -5.77 2.48 13.01
CA ILE A 58 -6.88 1.90 12.28
C ILE A 58 -6.35 1.44 10.92
N HIS A 59 -6.42 0.14 10.66
CA HIS A 59 -5.95 -0.45 9.41
C HIS A 59 -6.90 -1.53 8.88
N ARG A 60 -6.81 -1.78 7.57
CA ARG A 60 -7.55 -2.80 6.84
C ARG A 60 -6.68 -3.47 5.78
N GLU A 61 -6.90 -4.75 5.55
CA GLU A 61 -6.23 -5.49 4.49
C GLU A 61 -6.77 -5.11 3.10
N ILE A 62 -5.86 -5.02 2.14
CA ILE A 62 -6.12 -4.76 0.73
C ILE A 62 -5.06 -5.46 -0.11
N ILE A 63 -5.38 -5.84 -1.34
CA ILE A 63 -4.38 -6.38 -2.27
C ILE A 63 -4.01 -5.29 -3.27
N GLY A 64 -2.72 -5.00 -3.38
CA GLY A 64 -2.15 -4.28 -4.52
C GLY A 64 -1.84 -5.27 -5.64
N SER A 65 -2.26 -4.98 -6.86
CA SER A 65 -2.17 -5.92 -7.98
C SER A 65 -1.75 -5.22 -9.26
N SER A 66 -1.09 -5.95 -10.16
CA SER A 66 -1.08 -5.58 -11.59
C SER A 66 -2.50 -5.68 -12.17
N GLU A 67 -2.77 -4.93 -13.25
CA GLU A 67 -4.08 -4.97 -13.94
C GLU A 67 -4.46 -6.36 -14.46
N ASP A 68 -3.47 -7.18 -14.82
CA ASP A 68 -3.65 -8.56 -15.29
C ASP A 68 -3.67 -9.61 -14.17
N HIS A 69 -3.56 -9.18 -12.90
CA HIS A 69 -3.51 -10.02 -11.70
C HIS A 69 -2.36 -11.04 -11.63
N SER A 70 -1.37 -10.96 -12.53
CA SER A 70 -0.18 -11.82 -12.53
C SER A 70 0.74 -11.57 -11.32
N HIS A 71 0.66 -10.38 -10.73
CA HIS A 71 1.42 -10.00 -9.54
C HIS A 71 0.48 -9.39 -8.50
N GLN A 72 0.45 -9.97 -7.30
CA GLN A 72 -0.44 -9.56 -6.22
C GLN A 72 0.32 -9.53 -4.90
N GLU A 73 0.13 -8.46 -4.13
CA GLU A 73 0.77 -8.25 -2.84
C GLU A 73 -0.27 -7.87 -1.81
N LEU A 74 -0.33 -8.63 -0.71
CA LEU A 74 -1.09 -8.22 0.45
C LEU A 74 -0.49 -6.93 1.01
N SER A 75 -1.36 -5.96 1.27
CA SER A 75 -1.04 -4.61 1.71
C SER A 75 -2.03 -4.19 2.79
N PHE A 76 -1.76 -3.05 3.43
CA PHE A 76 -2.63 -2.47 4.44
C PHE A 76 -2.99 -1.04 4.07
N VAL A 77 -4.29 -0.76 4.07
CA VAL A 77 -4.81 0.61 4.19
C VAL A 77 -4.61 1.04 5.64
N VAL A 78 -3.92 2.15 5.89
CA VAL A 78 -3.60 2.63 7.24
C VAL A 78 -4.03 4.08 7.40
N LYS A 79 -4.90 4.34 8.39
CA LYS A 79 -5.28 5.69 8.79
C LYS A 79 -4.10 6.35 9.49
N CYS A 80 -3.42 7.25 8.80
CA CYS A 80 -2.26 7.96 9.32
C CYS A 80 -2.06 9.29 8.59
N ASN A 81 -1.13 10.12 9.04
CA ASN A 81 -0.63 11.25 8.25
C ASN A 81 0.53 10.80 7.35
N LEU A 82 0.86 11.61 6.34
CA LEU A 82 1.90 11.26 5.37
C LEU A 82 3.27 11.01 6.02
N LYS A 83 3.64 11.76 7.07
CA LYS A 83 4.92 11.55 7.76
C LYS A 83 4.99 10.14 8.37
N GLN A 84 3.92 9.69 9.01
CA GLN A 84 3.81 8.33 9.54
C GLN A 84 3.85 7.29 8.42
N ALA A 85 3.16 7.52 7.31
CA ALA A 85 3.21 6.64 6.14
C ALA A 85 4.63 6.46 5.60
N ILE A 86 5.37 7.55 5.47
CA ILE A 86 6.77 7.54 5.03
C ILE A 86 7.69 6.86 6.06
N GLN A 87 7.43 7.03 7.36
CA GLN A 87 8.16 6.29 8.39
C GLN A 87 7.92 4.79 8.30
N MET A 88 6.68 4.34 8.07
CA MET A 88 6.36 2.93 7.84
C MET A 88 7.04 2.41 6.58
N GLY A 89 6.94 3.14 5.46
CA GLY A 89 7.60 2.78 4.22
C GLY A 89 9.11 2.62 4.39
N ASN A 90 9.78 3.58 5.04
CA ASN A 90 11.22 3.47 5.32
C ASN A 90 11.56 2.31 6.28
N LYS A 91 10.73 2.06 7.31
CA LYS A 91 10.92 0.95 8.27
C LYS A 91 10.89 -0.41 7.58
N PHE A 92 10.01 -0.57 6.59
CA PHE A 92 9.86 -1.80 5.81
C PHE A 92 10.60 -1.78 4.47
N GLU A 93 11.53 -0.83 4.32
CA GLU A 93 12.42 -0.70 3.16
C GLU A 93 11.66 -0.56 1.84
N GLN A 94 10.49 0.06 1.87
CA GLN A 94 9.72 0.36 0.67
C GLN A 94 10.33 1.54 -0.06
N ARG A 95 10.44 1.42 -1.39
CA ARG A 95 10.84 2.57 -2.22
C ARG A 95 9.78 3.66 -2.16
N ALA A 96 8.51 3.26 -2.18
CA ALA A 96 7.39 4.17 -2.20
C ALA A 96 6.20 3.59 -1.43
N ILE A 97 5.29 4.48 -1.03
CA ILE A 97 3.95 4.14 -0.54
C ILE A 97 2.91 4.75 -1.47
N PHE A 98 1.69 4.23 -1.43
CA PHE A 98 0.56 4.94 -2.03
C PHE A 98 -0.10 5.82 -0.97
N TRP A 99 -0.39 7.06 -1.33
CA TRP A 99 -1.10 8.03 -0.50
C TRP A 99 -2.45 8.35 -1.11
N VAL A 100 -3.51 8.35 -0.29
CA VAL A 100 -4.86 8.67 -0.75
C VAL A 100 -5.47 9.77 0.12
N GLU A 101 -5.89 10.84 -0.55
CA GLU A 101 -6.52 12.01 0.06
C GLU A 101 -7.52 12.59 -0.94
N ASP A 102 -8.75 12.89 -0.50
CA ASP A 102 -9.82 13.43 -1.36
C ASP A 102 -10.01 12.68 -2.68
N ASN A 103 -9.97 11.33 -2.62
CA ASN A 103 -10.05 10.42 -3.77
C ASN A 103 -8.90 10.55 -4.79
N LYS A 104 -7.87 11.36 -4.52
CA LYS A 104 -6.63 11.41 -5.28
C LYS A 104 -5.68 10.32 -4.79
N LEU A 105 -5.14 9.52 -5.71
CA LEU A 105 -4.12 8.52 -5.45
C LEU A 105 -2.76 9.02 -5.94
N GLU A 106 -1.76 9.00 -5.06
CA GLU A 106 -0.39 9.38 -5.40
C GLU A 106 0.59 8.25 -5.02
N ILE A 107 1.64 8.06 -5.81
CA ILE A 107 2.85 7.36 -5.36
C ILE A 107 3.73 8.38 -4.67
N VAL A 108 4.19 8.09 -3.46
CA VAL A 108 5.15 8.94 -2.73
C VAL A 108 6.43 8.15 -2.49
N ASP A 109 7.53 8.63 -3.07
CA ASP A 109 8.86 8.06 -2.85
C ASP A 109 9.31 8.32 -1.40
N CYS A 110 9.67 7.26 -0.66
CA CYS A 110 9.94 7.33 0.77
C CYS A 110 11.22 8.10 1.13
N LYS A 111 12.17 8.24 0.19
CA LYS A 111 13.45 8.93 0.42
C LYS A 111 13.44 10.36 -0.09
N THR A 112 12.94 10.56 -1.30
CA THR A 112 12.99 11.86 -2.00
C THR A 112 11.73 12.69 -1.79
N LEU A 113 10.65 12.09 -1.26
CA LEU A 113 9.33 12.69 -1.10
C LEU A 113 8.69 13.17 -2.40
N LYS A 114 9.26 12.79 -3.56
CA LYS A 114 8.67 13.05 -4.87
C LYS A 114 7.34 12.32 -4.97
N ARG A 115 6.35 13.03 -5.51
CA ARG A 115 4.98 12.52 -5.69
C ARG A 115 4.65 12.35 -7.16
N TYR A 116 3.90 11.31 -7.47
CA TYR A 116 3.41 11.02 -8.81
C TYR A 116 1.91 10.77 -8.74
N ASP A 117 1.13 11.58 -9.44
CA ASP A 117 -0.33 11.48 -9.48
C ASP A 117 -0.77 10.29 -10.34
N LEU A 118 -1.63 9.44 -9.78
CA LEU A 118 -2.22 8.28 -10.46
C LEU A 118 -3.71 8.45 -10.76
N GLY A 119 -4.28 9.62 -10.48
CA GLY A 119 -5.67 9.96 -10.68
C GLY A 119 -6.56 9.51 -9.53
N SER A 120 -7.77 9.06 -9.85
CA SER A 120 -8.77 8.73 -8.84
C SER A 120 -8.53 7.35 -8.22
N PHE A 121 -8.45 7.29 -6.90
CA PHE A 121 -8.39 6.01 -6.15
C PHE A 121 -9.58 5.11 -6.47
N LYS A 122 -10.81 5.66 -6.48
CA LYS A 122 -12.02 4.89 -6.83
C LYS A 122 -11.97 4.24 -8.22
N LYS A 123 -11.28 4.84 -9.19
CA LYS A 123 -11.10 4.24 -10.53
C LYS A 123 -10.13 3.05 -10.53
N ARG A 124 -9.26 2.98 -9.52
CA ARG A 124 -8.27 1.92 -9.35
C ARG A 124 -8.75 0.81 -8.40
N LEU A 125 -9.88 1.02 -7.75
CA LEU A 125 -10.47 0.08 -6.82
C LEU A 125 -11.38 -0.86 -7.60
N GLN A 126 -10.99 -2.12 -7.68
CA GLN A 126 -11.75 -3.17 -8.34
C GLN A 126 -12.66 -3.86 -7.32
N ASN A 127 -13.86 -4.25 -7.76
CA ASN A 127 -14.71 -5.12 -6.96
C ASN A 127 -14.17 -6.54 -7.05
N GLN A 128 -14.11 -7.26 -5.93
CA GLN A 128 -14.15 -8.71 -6.01
C GLN A 128 -15.58 -9.05 -6.42
N ASP A 129 -15.82 -9.25 -7.72
CA ASP A 129 -17.02 -9.92 -8.19
C ASP A 129 -16.86 -11.41 -7.87
N THR A 130 -17.11 -11.82 -6.62
CA THR A 130 -17.69 -13.13 -6.24
C THR A 130 -18.02 -13.20 -4.76
#